data_AF-A0A267F723-F1
#
_entry.id   AF-A0A267F723-F1
#
_cell.length_a   1.000
_cell.length_b   1.000
_cell.length_c   1.000
_cell.angle_alpha   90.00
_cell.angle_beta   90.00
_cell.angle_gamma   90.00
#
_symmetry.space_group_name_H-M   'P 1'
#
loop_
_entity.id
_entity.type
_entity.pdbx_description
1 polymer ?
#
loop_
_entity_poly.entity_id
_entity_poly.type
_entity_poly.pdbx_seq_one_letter_code
_entity_poly.pdbx_strand_id
1 'polypeptide(L)'
;PGNSEGVPLQQLSQQLQQSSTLPRMRINAMLRTADADRNNRITYEEFVVEMTRTDDATRQRMGVGRRMFNRAVMSAVPGLRPRVVVTADAPDFMTWTDEGDLESFVDAYDCKPPPIFIPLVTLVEIGVFLYYALHPDYKDMYPVTASSGCPMDSPLIYHPHRRWEAWRFVSYMLLHNGYIHLIFNCFFQLVLGTLLELVHKFWRVGLVYLLGVIAGSLASSCFDSRTYLAGASGGCYALIGAHFANVMMNWEEMQFDWLKSPISFIGSGVVRLSILLLLAGGDTGLAVYSRYTSEKDSRTSFAAHGGGFLAGLLIGVPLLRNLDVKNWEKVLYWIFLILFLLLMAGAVLFNVFCGNEGVEMCYAMPKPTEPPTDGSVYLVNRNF
;
A
#
# COMPACT_ATOMS: atom_id res chain seq x y z
N PRO A 1 34.32 -22.60 24.17
CA PRO A 1 34.32 -24.01 23.73
C PRO A 1 32.99 -24.34 23.04
N GLY A 2 32.84 -23.92 21.77
CA GLY A 2 31.64 -24.19 20.97
C GLY A 2 31.90 -25.39 20.04
N ASN A 3 30.96 -26.33 20.00
CA ASN A 3 31.04 -27.65 19.37
C ASN A 3 31.73 -27.67 17.99
N SER A 4 32.89 -28.31 17.94
CA SER A 4 33.70 -28.61 16.75
C SER A 4 33.25 -29.87 15.99
N GLU A 5 32.12 -30.48 16.33
CA GLU A 5 31.76 -31.82 15.82
C GLU A 5 30.74 -31.86 14.66
N GLY A 6 30.11 -30.75 14.25
CA GLY A 6 29.16 -30.74 13.13
C GLY A 6 27.94 -31.69 13.28
N VAL A 7 27.02 -31.68 12.31
CA VAL A 7 25.81 -32.54 12.31
C VAL A 7 26.05 -33.77 11.44
N PRO A 8 25.78 -35.01 11.91
CA PRO A 8 25.96 -36.21 11.08
C PRO A 8 25.14 -36.19 9.79
N LEU A 9 25.79 -36.50 8.65
CA LEU A 9 25.17 -36.48 7.32
C LEU A 9 23.91 -37.34 7.24
N GLN A 10 23.90 -38.49 7.92
CA GLN A 10 22.78 -39.43 7.89
C GLN A 10 21.53 -38.84 8.54
N GLN A 11 21.69 -38.14 9.68
CA GLN A 11 20.61 -37.49 10.40
C GLN A 11 20.05 -36.31 9.58
N LEU A 12 20.94 -35.49 9.03
CA LEU A 12 20.57 -34.34 8.20
C LEU A 12 19.88 -34.79 6.91
N SER A 13 20.36 -35.86 6.27
CA SER A 13 19.73 -36.47 5.09
C SER A 13 18.31 -36.96 5.39
N GLN A 14 18.06 -37.54 6.56
CA GLN A 14 16.74 -38.06 6.91
C GLN A 14 15.75 -36.92 7.16
N GLN A 15 16.18 -35.87 7.85
CA GLN A 15 15.36 -34.67 8.06
C GLN A 15 15.04 -33.97 6.73
N LEU A 16 16.03 -33.77 5.86
CA LEU A 16 15.81 -33.15 4.55
C LEU A 16 14.90 -33.97 3.65
N GLN A 17 14.91 -35.31 3.74
CA GLN A 17 13.96 -36.15 3.00
C GLN A 17 12.53 -36.02 3.51
N GLN A 18 12.33 -35.64 4.77
CA GLN A 18 11.01 -35.43 5.36
C GLN A 18 10.46 -34.02 5.12
N SER A 19 11.35 -33.02 5.02
CA SER A 19 10.97 -31.62 4.89
C SER A 19 11.06 -31.05 3.47
N SER A 20 11.76 -31.72 2.55
CA SER A 20 11.96 -31.23 1.18
C SER A 20 11.29 -32.09 0.11
N THR A 21 11.02 -31.47 -1.06
CA THR A 21 10.49 -32.18 -2.23
C THR A 21 11.58 -32.76 -3.15
N LEU A 22 12.85 -32.66 -2.74
CA LEU A 22 13.97 -33.11 -3.57
C LEU A 22 14.08 -34.64 -3.62
N PRO A 23 14.41 -35.22 -4.78
CA PRO A 23 14.73 -36.64 -4.88
C PRO A 23 15.91 -37.01 -3.97
N ARG A 24 15.82 -38.16 -3.28
CA ARG A 24 16.84 -38.69 -2.36
C ARG A 24 18.26 -38.67 -2.94
N MET A 25 18.42 -38.96 -4.23
CA MET A 25 19.72 -38.92 -4.90
C MET A 25 20.34 -37.51 -4.93
N ARG A 26 19.53 -36.46 -5.13
CA ARG A 26 20.01 -35.08 -5.13
C ARG A 26 20.40 -34.62 -3.73
N ILE A 27 19.59 -34.95 -2.71
CA ILE A 27 19.90 -34.64 -1.31
C ILE A 27 21.25 -35.26 -0.92
N ASN A 28 21.44 -36.54 -1.22
CA ASN A 28 22.70 -37.24 -0.90
C ASN A 28 23.89 -36.69 -1.68
N ALA A 29 23.71 -36.28 -2.94
CA ALA A 29 24.78 -35.68 -3.74
C ALA A 29 25.20 -34.30 -3.18
N MET A 30 24.22 -33.48 -2.79
CA MET A 30 24.45 -32.16 -2.19
C MET A 30 25.17 -32.30 -0.84
N LEU A 31 24.71 -33.19 0.05
CA LEU A 31 25.36 -33.41 1.34
C LEU A 31 26.80 -33.92 1.21
N ARG A 32 27.08 -34.78 0.22
CA ARG A 32 28.44 -35.24 -0.09
C ARG A 32 29.32 -34.15 -0.68
N THR A 33 28.73 -33.16 -1.35
CA THR A 33 29.46 -32.02 -1.93
C THR A 33 29.77 -30.99 -0.85
N ALA A 34 28.86 -30.84 0.13
CA ALA A 34 29.04 -30.00 1.31
C ALA A 34 30.10 -30.53 2.29
N ASP A 35 30.17 -31.85 2.50
CA ASP A 35 31.16 -32.53 3.36
C ASP A 35 32.56 -32.50 2.70
N ALA A 36 33.22 -31.35 2.80
CA ALA A 36 34.47 -31.07 2.11
C ALA A 36 35.64 -31.83 2.74
N ASP A 37 35.61 -32.00 4.06
CA ASP A 37 36.64 -32.73 4.81
C ASP A 37 36.38 -34.25 4.92
N ARG A 38 35.22 -34.71 4.45
CA ARG A 38 34.80 -36.13 4.36
C ARG A 38 34.68 -36.80 5.73
N ASN A 39 34.32 -36.04 6.75
CA ASN A 39 34.19 -36.55 8.12
C ASN A 39 32.78 -37.13 8.41
N ASN A 40 31.90 -37.24 7.40
CA ASN A 40 30.49 -37.65 7.51
C ASN A 40 29.65 -36.77 8.45
N ARG A 41 30.10 -35.55 8.71
CA ARG A 41 29.39 -34.50 9.42
C ARG A 41 29.41 -33.23 8.57
N ILE A 42 28.43 -32.37 8.77
CA ILE A 42 28.41 -31.05 8.13
C ILE A 42 28.59 -30.01 9.22
N THR A 43 29.66 -29.24 9.11
CA THR A 43 29.86 -28.04 9.93
C THR A 43 29.00 -26.89 9.42
N TYR A 44 28.80 -25.86 10.25
CA TYR A 44 28.06 -24.66 9.82
C TYR A 44 28.74 -23.99 8.61
N GLU A 45 30.06 -23.98 8.56
CA GLU A 45 30.81 -23.34 7.46
C GLU A 45 30.62 -24.08 6.15
N GLU A 46 30.82 -25.39 6.13
CA GLU A 46 30.57 -26.26 4.98
C GLU A 46 29.14 -26.16 4.48
N PHE A 47 28.20 -26.10 5.41
CA PHE A 47 26.80 -25.92 5.10
C PHE A 47 26.52 -24.58 4.40
N VAL A 48 27.03 -23.47 4.95
CA VAL A 48 26.83 -22.14 4.39
C VAL A 48 27.45 -22.04 3.00
N VAL A 49 28.62 -22.64 2.79
CA VAL A 49 29.27 -22.70 1.47
C VAL A 49 28.41 -23.46 0.46
N GLU A 50 27.86 -24.63 0.82
CA GLU A 50 27.03 -25.40 -0.10
C GLU A 50 25.72 -24.66 -0.45
N MET A 51 25.07 -24.06 0.54
CA MET A 51 23.86 -23.25 0.26
C MET A 51 24.14 -22.01 -0.57
N THR A 52 25.35 -21.49 -0.54
CA THR A 52 25.74 -20.35 -1.38
C THR A 52 26.05 -20.80 -2.81
N ARG A 53 26.41 -22.07 -3.01
CA ARG A 53 26.70 -22.66 -4.33
C ARG A 53 25.49 -23.27 -5.03
N THR A 54 24.48 -23.67 -4.27
CA THR A 54 23.28 -24.34 -4.80
C THR A 54 22.42 -23.36 -5.62
N ASP A 55 21.94 -23.79 -6.78
CA ASP A 55 21.09 -23.00 -7.68
C ASP A 55 19.73 -22.63 -7.04
N ASP A 56 19.20 -21.46 -7.39
CA ASP A 56 17.95 -20.92 -6.82
C ASP A 56 16.74 -21.86 -6.99
N ALA A 57 16.69 -22.60 -8.11
CA ALA A 57 15.63 -23.58 -8.37
C ALA A 57 15.71 -24.79 -7.43
N THR A 58 16.92 -25.24 -7.08
CA THR A 58 17.12 -26.30 -6.08
C THR A 58 16.84 -25.79 -4.67
N ARG A 59 17.19 -24.53 -4.34
CA ARG A 59 16.80 -23.89 -3.06
C ARG A 59 15.28 -23.82 -2.89
N GLN A 60 14.56 -23.41 -3.93
CA GLN A 60 13.10 -23.31 -3.90
C GLN A 60 12.44 -24.68 -3.70
N ARG A 61 12.95 -25.72 -4.37
CA ARG A 61 12.46 -27.11 -4.23
C ARG A 61 12.80 -27.74 -2.88
N MET A 62 13.83 -27.25 -2.20
CA MET A 62 14.10 -27.69 -0.83
C MET A 62 12.97 -27.29 0.12
N GLY A 63 12.13 -26.30 -0.21
CA GLY A 63 11.05 -25.83 0.68
C GLY A 63 11.56 -25.20 1.99
N VAL A 64 12.88 -25.15 2.15
CA VAL A 64 13.58 -24.62 3.30
C VAL A 64 14.09 -23.26 2.87
N GLY A 65 13.30 -22.22 3.14
CA GLY A 65 13.79 -20.85 3.02
C GLY A 65 15.11 -20.71 3.80
N ARG A 66 16.00 -19.80 3.33
CA ARG A 66 17.32 -19.53 3.96
C ARG A 66 17.24 -19.41 5.50
N ARG A 67 16.08 -19.01 6.02
CA ARG A 67 15.71 -18.86 7.43
C ARG A 67 15.45 -20.18 8.18
N MET A 68 14.65 -21.11 7.63
CA MET A 68 14.34 -22.39 8.30
C MET A 68 15.57 -23.29 8.38
N PHE A 69 16.47 -23.22 7.39
CA PHE A 69 17.75 -23.91 7.48
C PHE A 69 18.65 -23.27 8.54
N ASN A 70 18.79 -21.95 8.55
CA ASN A 70 19.54 -21.25 9.60
C ASN A 70 19.02 -21.65 10.99
N ARG A 71 17.70 -21.81 11.16
CA ARG A 71 17.08 -22.29 12.41
C ARG A 71 17.36 -23.76 12.71
N ALA A 72 17.35 -24.64 11.71
CA ALA A 72 17.74 -26.05 11.87
C ALA A 72 19.21 -26.19 12.31
N VAL A 73 20.10 -25.32 11.82
CA VAL A 73 21.50 -25.29 12.28
C VAL A 73 21.62 -24.70 13.68
N MET A 74 20.92 -23.59 13.97
CA MET A 74 20.95 -22.95 15.28
C MET A 74 20.29 -23.81 16.37
N SER A 75 19.31 -24.65 16.02
CA SER A 75 18.68 -25.61 16.93
C SER A 75 19.49 -26.89 17.10
N ALA A 76 20.20 -27.33 16.05
CA ALA A 76 21.12 -28.47 16.13
C ALA A 76 22.42 -28.14 16.87
N VAL A 77 22.81 -26.86 16.97
CA VAL A 77 24.05 -26.42 17.64
C VAL A 77 23.77 -25.34 18.69
N PRO A 78 23.54 -25.71 19.96
CA PRO A 78 23.37 -24.76 21.04
C PRO A 78 24.62 -23.89 21.21
N GLY A 79 24.48 -22.56 21.12
CA GLY A 79 25.56 -21.60 21.40
C GLY A 79 26.26 -21.00 20.17
N LEU A 80 25.83 -21.34 18.95
CA LEU A 80 26.25 -20.63 17.74
C LEU A 80 25.70 -19.19 17.78
N ARG A 81 26.56 -18.17 17.82
CA ARG A 81 26.17 -16.78 17.55
C ARG A 81 26.58 -16.47 16.10
N PRO A 82 25.69 -15.99 15.23
CA PRO A 82 26.08 -15.64 13.87
C PRO A 82 27.15 -14.55 13.94
N ARG A 83 28.36 -14.84 13.48
CA ARG A 83 29.33 -13.79 13.17
C ARG A 83 28.86 -13.20 11.84
N VAL A 84 28.18 -12.06 11.91
CA VAL A 84 27.83 -11.27 10.73
C VAL A 84 29.14 -10.92 10.04
N VAL A 85 29.44 -11.60 8.93
CA VAL A 85 30.47 -11.15 7.99
C VAL A 85 29.84 -9.95 7.28
N VAL A 86 30.16 -8.75 7.77
CA VAL A 86 29.87 -7.51 7.07
C VAL A 86 30.72 -7.51 5.81
N THR A 87 30.15 -7.95 4.69
CA THR A 87 30.74 -7.66 3.37
C THR A 87 30.56 -6.17 3.13
N ALA A 88 31.67 -5.46 2.93
CA ALA A 88 31.76 -4.00 2.88
C ALA A 88 31.05 -3.34 1.67
N ASP A 89 30.31 -4.09 0.85
CA ASP A 89 29.78 -3.64 -0.44
C ASP A 89 28.25 -3.53 -0.50
N ALA A 90 27.55 -3.61 0.63
CA ALA A 90 26.10 -3.37 0.69
C ALA A 90 25.83 -1.99 1.30
N PRO A 91 25.24 -1.02 0.56
CA PRO A 91 24.90 0.28 1.14
C PRO A 91 23.88 0.07 2.26
N ASP A 92 24.25 0.57 3.44
CA ASP A 92 23.54 0.46 4.71
C ASP A 92 22.03 0.71 4.58
N PHE A 93 21.24 -0.37 4.62
CA PHE A 93 19.83 -0.29 4.99
C PHE A 93 19.67 -0.86 6.41
N MET A 94 19.81 0.05 7.36
CA MET A 94 19.46 0.01 8.78
C MET A 94 18.99 -1.35 9.34
N THR A 95 19.93 -2.07 9.96
CA THR A 95 19.67 -3.18 10.89
C THR A 95 18.89 -2.68 12.11
N TRP A 96 17.62 -3.10 12.22
CA TRP A 96 16.89 -3.16 13.49
C TRP A 96 16.23 -4.54 13.62
N THR A 97 16.82 -5.36 14.50
CA THR A 97 16.26 -6.42 15.37
C THR A 97 14.95 -7.12 14.95
N ASP A 98 14.99 -8.47 14.94
CA ASP A 98 13.88 -9.45 14.84
C ASP A 98 13.34 -9.85 13.44
N GLU A 99 13.98 -9.47 12.33
CA GLU A 99 13.59 -9.97 10.99
C GLU A 99 13.94 -11.47 10.75
N GLY A 100 14.59 -12.13 11.70
CA GLY A 100 15.04 -13.52 11.59
C GLY A 100 13.97 -14.58 11.88
N ASP A 101 12.85 -14.21 12.52
CA ASP A 101 11.89 -15.16 13.12
C ASP A 101 10.48 -15.17 12.47
N LEU A 102 10.23 -14.42 11.40
CA LEU A 102 8.95 -14.48 10.66
C LEU A 102 8.84 -15.79 9.86
N GLU A 103 7.96 -16.70 10.30
CA GLU A 103 7.64 -17.95 9.57
C GLU A 103 6.45 -17.78 8.61
N SER A 104 5.61 -16.77 8.84
CA SER A 104 4.44 -16.43 8.04
C SER A 104 4.25 -14.91 7.93
N PHE A 105 3.50 -14.43 6.93
CA PHE A 105 3.16 -13.00 6.84
C PHE A 105 2.40 -12.50 8.09
N VAL A 106 1.69 -13.39 8.79
CA VAL A 106 0.99 -13.07 10.05
C VAL A 106 1.97 -12.64 11.14
N ASP A 107 3.19 -13.18 11.14
CA ASP A 107 4.22 -12.83 12.11
C ASP A 107 4.77 -11.42 11.88
N ALA A 108 4.50 -10.81 10.72
CA ALA A 108 4.86 -9.43 10.41
C ALA A 108 3.99 -8.39 11.14
N TYR A 109 2.85 -8.80 11.70
CA TYR A 109 2.01 -7.91 12.50
C TYR A 109 2.63 -7.71 13.87
N ASP A 110 3.19 -6.53 14.10
CA ASP A 110 3.82 -6.18 15.36
C ASP A 110 3.35 -4.81 15.84
N CYS A 111 2.84 -4.76 17.07
CA CYS A 111 2.35 -3.57 17.75
C CYS A 111 3.48 -2.66 18.27
N LYS A 112 4.73 -2.82 17.82
CA LYS A 112 5.88 -2.01 18.22
C LYS A 112 6.54 -1.28 17.03
N PRO A 113 6.53 0.06 16.99
CA PRO A 113 5.67 0.95 17.75
C PRO A 113 4.18 0.67 17.47
N PRO A 114 3.28 1.03 18.39
CA PRO A 114 1.84 0.94 18.14
C PRO A 114 1.45 1.80 16.92
N PRO A 115 0.28 1.53 16.31
CA PRO A 115 -0.25 2.41 15.27
C PRO A 115 -0.45 3.82 15.85
N ILE A 116 0.03 4.83 15.11
CA ILE A 116 0.07 6.22 15.56
C ILE A 116 -0.59 7.13 14.52
N PHE A 117 -0.17 7.06 13.27
CA PHE A 117 -0.57 8.07 12.27
C PHE A 117 -2.06 7.96 11.92
N ILE A 118 -2.56 6.74 11.65
CA ILE A 118 -3.96 6.49 11.31
C ILE A 118 -4.93 6.87 12.44
N PRO A 119 -4.72 6.44 13.70
CA PRO A 119 -5.54 6.94 14.80
C PRO A 119 -5.48 8.45 14.96
N LEU A 120 -4.29 9.05 14.81
CA LEU A 120 -4.10 10.50 14.96
C LEU A 120 -4.87 11.28 13.89
N VAL A 121 -4.72 10.92 12.62
CA VAL A 121 -5.39 11.64 11.53
C VAL A 121 -6.91 11.46 11.58
N THR A 122 -7.41 10.28 11.98
CA THR A 122 -8.84 10.08 12.28
C THR A 122 -9.33 10.99 13.42
N LEU A 123 -8.58 11.12 14.52
CA LEU A 123 -8.97 12.00 15.62
C LEU A 123 -8.99 13.48 15.18
N VAL A 124 -8.05 13.89 14.33
CA VAL A 124 -8.03 15.25 13.77
C VAL A 124 -9.24 15.49 12.86
N GLU A 125 -9.58 14.55 11.97
CA GLU A 125 -10.77 14.63 11.11
C GLU A 125 -12.06 14.77 11.94
N ILE A 126 -12.22 13.95 12.98
CA ILE A 126 -13.37 14.01 13.89
C ILE A 126 -13.39 15.37 14.62
N GLY A 127 -12.24 15.83 15.14
CA GLY A 127 -12.13 17.11 15.82
C GLY A 127 -12.50 18.30 14.94
N VAL A 128 -12.02 18.32 13.70
CA VAL A 128 -12.35 19.37 12.72
C VAL A 128 -13.83 19.31 12.34
N PHE A 129 -14.38 18.11 12.13
CA PHE A 129 -15.80 17.95 11.85
C PHE A 129 -16.67 18.47 12.99
N LEU A 130 -16.35 18.11 14.24
CA LEU A 130 -17.07 18.59 15.43
C LEU A 130 -16.95 20.10 15.60
N TYR A 131 -15.79 20.68 15.30
CA TYR A 131 -15.62 22.13 15.31
C TYR A 131 -16.62 22.81 14.37
N TYR A 132 -16.66 22.45 13.07
CA TYR A 132 -17.59 23.07 12.13
C TYR A 132 -19.06 22.74 12.40
N ALA A 133 -19.34 21.54 12.93
CA ALA A 133 -20.71 21.13 13.25
C ALA A 133 -21.31 21.86 14.46
N LEU A 134 -20.47 22.31 15.40
CA LEU A 134 -20.91 22.86 16.68
C LEU A 134 -20.65 24.37 16.84
N HIS A 135 -19.72 24.94 16.06
CA HIS A 135 -19.37 26.35 16.18
C HIS A 135 -20.52 27.26 15.72
N PRO A 136 -20.94 28.27 16.50
CA PRO A 136 -22.11 29.10 16.21
C PRO A 136 -22.11 29.71 14.80
N ASP A 137 -20.96 30.22 14.37
CA ASP A 137 -20.83 30.88 13.06
C ASP A 137 -21.08 29.96 11.85
N TYR A 138 -20.90 28.65 12.01
CA TYR A 138 -20.98 27.68 10.91
C TYR A 138 -22.20 26.76 11.01
N LYS A 139 -22.61 26.40 12.23
CA LYS A 139 -23.68 25.43 12.47
C LYS A 139 -25.00 25.79 11.79
N ASP A 140 -25.37 27.07 11.85
CA ASP A 140 -26.63 27.55 11.26
C ASP A 140 -26.51 27.76 9.74
N MET A 141 -25.32 28.08 9.25
CA MET A 141 -25.03 28.27 7.83
C MET A 141 -24.93 26.95 7.06
N TYR A 142 -24.33 25.93 7.68
CA TYR A 142 -24.11 24.61 7.11
C TYR A 142 -24.63 23.52 8.06
N PRO A 143 -25.96 23.36 8.20
CA PRO A 143 -26.53 22.38 9.10
C PRO A 143 -26.11 20.97 8.70
N VAL A 144 -25.45 20.27 9.63
CA VAL A 144 -24.95 18.91 9.42
C VAL A 144 -26.11 17.93 9.37
N THR A 145 -26.16 17.16 8.28
CA THR A 145 -27.09 16.04 8.10
C THR A 145 -26.31 14.75 7.81
N ALA A 146 -27.04 13.68 7.47
CA ALA A 146 -26.43 12.41 7.05
C ALA A 146 -25.48 12.58 5.86
N SER A 147 -25.86 13.41 4.90
CA SER A 147 -25.21 13.52 3.58
C SER A 147 -24.88 14.96 3.16
N SER A 148 -25.09 15.94 4.04
CA SER A 148 -24.77 17.35 3.80
C SER A 148 -24.21 18.05 5.04
N GLY A 149 -23.72 19.29 4.87
CA GLY A 149 -23.17 20.10 5.96
C GLY A 149 -21.67 20.37 5.83
N CYS A 150 -21.11 20.26 4.62
CA CYS A 150 -19.73 20.67 4.37
C CYS A 150 -19.59 22.21 4.45
N PRO A 151 -18.63 22.75 5.22
CA PRO A 151 -18.41 24.19 5.31
C PRO A 151 -17.70 24.72 4.06
N MET A 152 -18.48 25.20 3.08
CA MET A 152 -17.97 25.61 1.76
C MET A 152 -17.02 26.82 1.82
N ASP A 153 -17.18 27.70 2.81
CA ASP A 153 -16.34 28.89 2.99
C ASP A 153 -15.04 28.61 3.77
N SER A 154 -14.82 27.35 4.17
CA SER A 154 -13.65 26.96 4.96
C SER A 154 -12.32 27.20 4.21
N PRO A 155 -11.26 27.68 4.89
CA PRO A 155 -9.92 27.74 4.29
C PRO A 155 -9.33 26.35 3.99
N LEU A 156 -9.94 25.28 4.51
CA LEU A 156 -9.45 23.91 4.35
C LEU A 156 -9.96 23.22 3.09
N ILE A 157 -11.09 23.65 2.52
CA ILE A 157 -11.71 22.99 1.35
C ILE A 157 -10.81 23.14 0.12
N TYR A 158 -10.77 22.11 -0.73
CA TYR A 158 -10.18 22.28 -2.05
C TYR A 158 -11.08 23.16 -2.91
N HIS A 159 -10.53 24.29 -3.37
CA HIS A 159 -11.24 25.29 -4.16
C HIS A 159 -10.65 25.34 -5.58
N PRO A 160 -11.41 24.96 -6.62
CA PRO A 160 -10.87 24.83 -7.98
C PRO A 160 -10.37 26.16 -8.57
N HIS A 161 -10.92 27.29 -8.12
CA HIS A 161 -10.46 28.62 -8.51
C HIS A 161 -9.37 29.23 -7.61
N ARG A 162 -8.83 28.51 -6.63
CA ARG A 162 -7.75 28.99 -5.74
C ARG A 162 -6.58 28.01 -5.66
N ARG A 163 -6.17 27.48 -6.81
CA ARG A 163 -5.09 26.47 -6.90
C ARG A 163 -3.72 26.98 -6.44
N TRP A 164 -3.50 28.29 -6.37
CA TRP A 164 -2.29 28.87 -5.80
C TRP A 164 -2.19 28.66 -4.28
N GLU A 165 -3.31 28.39 -3.60
CA GLU A 165 -3.36 28.07 -2.17
C GLU A 165 -3.00 26.58 -1.96
N ALA A 166 -1.71 26.25 -2.12
CA ALA A 166 -1.21 24.87 -2.20
C ALA A 166 -1.62 23.97 -1.03
N TRP A 167 -1.85 24.52 0.17
CA TRP A 167 -2.32 23.74 1.32
C TRP A 167 -3.68 23.07 1.08
N ARG A 168 -4.52 23.64 0.20
CA ARG A 168 -5.85 23.11 -0.15
C ARG A 168 -5.80 21.76 -0.87
N PHE A 169 -4.66 21.39 -1.45
CA PHE A 169 -4.44 20.06 -2.02
C PHE A 169 -4.24 18.98 -0.94
N VAL A 170 -4.05 19.37 0.32
CA VAL A 170 -3.91 18.46 1.47
C VAL A 170 -5.05 18.65 2.47
N SER A 171 -5.34 19.89 2.87
CA SER A 171 -6.27 20.20 3.96
C SER A 171 -7.71 19.75 3.71
N TYR A 172 -8.08 19.52 2.46
CA TYR A 172 -9.42 19.07 2.10
C TYR A 172 -9.78 17.71 2.73
N MET A 173 -8.78 16.90 3.08
CA MET A 173 -8.96 15.61 3.78
C MET A 173 -9.66 15.76 5.13
N LEU A 174 -9.57 16.94 5.75
CA LEU A 174 -10.11 17.21 7.09
C LEU A 174 -11.60 17.59 7.08
N LEU A 175 -12.16 17.97 5.94
CA LEU A 175 -13.56 18.34 5.80
C LEU A 175 -14.40 17.18 5.30
N HIS A 176 -15.63 17.05 5.76
CA HIS A 176 -16.54 15.99 5.34
C HIS A 176 -17.92 16.56 5.04
N ASN A 177 -18.65 15.90 4.14
CA ASN A 177 -19.99 16.31 3.72
C ASN A 177 -21.05 15.41 4.37
N GLY A 178 -21.38 15.72 5.62
CA GLY A 178 -22.31 14.94 6.45
C GLY A 178 -21.64 13.84 7.27
N TYR A 179 -22.36 13.35 8.29
CA TYR A 179 -21.79 12.40 9.26
C TYR A 179 -21.61 10.99 8.69
N ILE A 180 -22.42 10.55 7.72
CA ILE A 180 -22.24 9.23 7.08
C ILE A 180 -20.92 9.22 6.30
N HIS A 181 -20.61 10.31 5.59
CA HIS A 181 -19.36 10.43 4.85
C HIS A 181 -18.14 10.36 5.78
N LEU A 182 -18.18 11.04 6.94
CA LEU A 182 -17.13 10.93 7.96
C LEU A 182 -17.01 9.49 8.51
N ILE A 183 -18.12 8.87 8.92
CA ILE A 183 -18.13 7.53 9.53
C ILE A 183 -17.48 6.51 8.58
N PHE A 184 -17.82 6.52 7.30
CA PHE A 184 -17.23 5.59 6.34
C PHE A 184 -15.74 5.85 6.11
N ASN A 185 -15.30 7.10 6.01
CA ASN A 185 -13.87 7.41 5.89
C ASN A 185 -13.10 6.94 7.13
N CYS A 186 -13.58 7.27 8.33
CA CYS A 186 -12.97 6.81 9.57
C CYS A 186 -12.94 5.27 9.65
N PHE A 187 -14.01 4.59 9.27
CA PHE A 187 -14.07 3.13 9.24
C PHE A 187 -13.03 2.52 8.29
N PHE A 188 -12.99 2.96 7.03
CA PHE A 188 -12.02 2.45 6.05
C PHE A 188 -10.59 2.75 6.46
N GLN A 189 -10.34 3.98 6.90
CA GLN A 189 -9.02 4.43 7.36
C GLN A 189 -8.53 3.64 8.57
N LEU A 190 -9.37 3.46 9.59
CA LEU A 190 -9.01 2.70 10.79
C LEU A 190 -8.78 1.23 10.47
N VAL A 191 -9.63 0.59 9.65
CA VAL A 191 -9.48 -0.83 9.31
C VAL A 191 -8.27 -1.05 8.42
N LEU A 192 -8.18 -0.38 7.27
CA LEU A 192 -7.12 -0.61 6.29
C LEU A 192 -5.78 -0.03 6.76
N GLY A 193 -5.82 1.21 7.25
CA GLY A 193 -4.62 1.93 7.67
C GLY A 193 -3.94 1.28 8.87
N THR A 194 -4.70 0.90 9.91
CA THR A 194 -4.10 0.27 11.09
C THR A 194 -3.46 -1.08 10.73
N LEU A 195 -4.11 -1.89 9.89
CA LEU A 195 -3.54 -3.16 9.44
C LEU A 195 -2.23 -2.96 8.67
N LEU A 196 -2.12 -1.91 7.85
CA LEU A 196 -0.86 -1.56 7.20
C LEU A 196 0.18 -1.03 8.21
N GLU A 197 -0.22 -0.23 9.21
CA GLU A 197 0.73 0.32 10.19
C GLU A 197 1.36 -0.75 11.08
N LEU A 198 0.60 -1.76 11.45
CA LEU A 198 1.10 -2.89 12.25
C LEU A 198 2.23 -3.65 11.54
N VAL A 199 2.20 -3.68 10.19
CA VAL A 199 3.22 -4.38 9.39
C VAL A 199 4.33 -3.44 8.93
N HIS A 200 3.98 -2.26 8.43
CA HIS A 200 4.89 -1.36 7.72
C HIS A 200 5.30 -0.14 8.54
N LYS A 201 4.76 0.03 9.75
CA LYS A 201 5.03 1.15 10.66
C LYS A 201 4.44 2.49 10.16
N PHE A 202 4.12 3.35 11.14
CA PHE A 202 3.33 4.58 10.94
C PHE A 202 3.88 5.52 9.86
N TRP A 203 5.20 5.68 9.74
CA TRP A 203 5.78 6.67 8.83
C TRP A 203 5.66 6.26 7.35
N ARG A 204 5.75 4.95 7.03
CA ARG A 204 5.56 4.45 5.65
C ARG A 204 4.12 4.62 5.23
N VAL A 205 3.19 4.24 6.10
CA VAL A 205 1.74 4.37 5.85
C VAL A 205 1.33 5.83 5.79
N GLY A 206 1.87 6.68 6.66
CA GLY A 206 1.62 8.12 6.64
C GLY A 206 2.05 8.79 5.34
N LEU A 207 3.23 8.43 4.80
CA LEU A 207 3.68 8.92 3.49
C LEU A 207 2.75 8.47 2.37
N VAL A 208 2.38 7.18 2.33
CA VAL A 208 1.43 6.63 1.35
C VAL A 208 0.10 7.37 1.40
N TYR A 209 -0.45 7.56 2.59
CA TYR A 209 -1.73 8.23 2.80
C TYR A 209 -1.69 9.68 2.33
N LEU A 210 -0.69 10.47 2.78
CA LEU A 210 -0.57 11.88 2.45
C LEU A 210 -0.28 12.10 0.95
N LEU A 211 0.58 11.28 0.35
CA LEU A 211 0.81 11.32 -1.10
C LEU A 211 -0.44 10.91 -1.88
N GLY A 212 -1.24 9.99 -1.33
CA GLY A 212 -2.56 9.63 -1.84
C GLY A 212 -3.56 10.79 -1.84
N VAL A 213 -3.63 11.53 -0.74
CA VAL A 213 -4.45 12.76 -0.62
C VAL A 213 -4.01 13.79 -1.67
N ILE A 214 -2.71 14.06 -1.79
CA ILE A 214 -2.19 15.01 -2.78
C ILE A 214 -2.48 14.53 -4.21
N ALA A 215 -2.25 13.25 -4.50
CA ALA A 215 -2.52 12.68 -5.82
C ALA A 215 -4.02 12.71 -6.16
N GLY A 216 -4.89 12.47 -5.17
CA GLY A 216 -6.34 12.56 -5.32
C GLY A 216 -6.80 13.97 -5.68
N SER A 217 -6.35 14.99 -4.94
CA SER A 217 -6.69 16.39 -5.27
C SER A 217 -6.09 16.86 -6.58
N LEU A 218 -4.86 16.46 -6.91
CA LEU A 218 -4.22 16.75 -8.20
C LEU A 218 -4.96 16.08 -9.37
N ALA A 219 -5.32 14.80 -9.24
CA ALA A 219 -6.08 14.07 -10.25
C ALA A 219 -7.46 14.70 -10.46
N SER A 220 -8.17 15.03 -9.38
CA SER A 220 -9.44 15.76 -9.46
C SER A 220 -9.29 17.15 -10.07
N SER A 221 -8.21 17.87 -9.77
CA SER A 221 -7.91 19.15 -10.42
C SER A 221 -7.73 19.02 -11.93
N CYS A 222 -7.12 17.92 -12.39
CA CYS A 222 -6.90 17.65 -13.81
C CYS A 222 -8.18 17.18 -14.50
N PHE A 223 -8.91 16.22 -13.92
CA PHE A 223 -10.01 15.53 -14.61
C PHE A 223 -11.41 16.04 -14.23
N ASP A 224 -11.56 16.59 -13.03
CA ASP A 224 -12.80 17.18 -12.48
C ASP A 224 -12.58 18.68 -12.12
N SER A 225 -11.95 19.42 -13.03
CA SER A 225 -11.30 20.72 -12.80
C SER A 225 -12.14 21.87 -12.21
N ARG A 226 -13.46 21.73 -12.14
CA ARG A 226 -14.41 22.73 -11.61
C ARG A 226 -15.10 22.29 -10.32
N THR A 227 -14.65 21.19 -9.71
CA THR A 227 -15.31 20.58 -8.54
C THR A 227 -14.56 20.93 -7.25
N TYR A 228 -15.32 21.24 -6.19
CA TYR A 228 -14.80 21.37 -4.84
C TYR A 228 -14.55 19.98 -4.24
N LEU A 229 -13.51 19.84 -3.41
CA LEU A 229 -13.24 18.56 -2.73
C LEU A 229 -13.24 18.77 -1.22
N ALA A 230 -13.86 17.80 -0.55
CA ALA A 230 -13.84 17.60 0.88
C ALA A 230 -13.92 16.10 1.13
N GLY A 231 -13.00 15.57 1.94
CA GLY A 231 -13.03 14.19 2.42
C GLY A 231 -11.67 13.52 2.38
N ALA A 232 -11.42 12.67 3.37
CA ALA A 232 -10.22 11.85 3.49
C ALA A 232 -10.11 10.73 2.43
N SER A 233 -11.09 10.59 1.52
CA SER A 233 -11.22 9.43 0.65
C SER A 233 -10.06 9.24 -0.32
N GLY A 234 -9.35 10.30 -0.74
CA GLY A 234 -8.10 10.17 -1.50
C GLY A 234 -7.03 9.37 -0.75
N GLY A 235 -6.91 9.59 0.56
CA GLY A 235 -6.05 8.80 1.45
C GLY A 235 -6.58 7.38 1.65
N CYS A 236 -7.90 7.21 1.87
CA CYS A 236 -8.52 5.89 1.99
C CYS A 236 -8.28 5.01 0.76
N TYR A 237 -8.46 5.55 -0.44
CA TYR A 237 -8.20 4.82 -1.69
C TYR A 237 -6.71 4.56 -1.90
N ALA A 238 -5.83 5.44 -1.43
CA ALA A 238 -4.40 5.16 -1.42
C ALA A 238 -4.03 4.01 -0.47
N LEU A 239 -4.69 3.88 0.68
CA LEU A 239 -4.53 2.69 1.52
C LEU A 239 -4.98 1.44 0.76
N ILE A 240 -6.12 1.46 0.06
CA ILE A 240 -6.56 0.33 -0.78
C ILE A 240 -5.49 -0.02 -1.83
N GLY A 241 -4.98 0.96 -2.58
CA GLY A 241 -3.90 0.74 -3.56
C GLY A 241 -2.62 0.18 -2.93
N ALA A 242 -2.26 0.65 -1.74
CA ALA A 242 -1.13 0.16 -0.97
C ALA A 242 -1.32 -1.28 -0.47
N HIS A 243 -2.55 -1.67 -0.11
CA HIS A 243 -2.86 -3.07 0.16
C HIS A 243 -2.66 -3.95 -1.08
N PHE A 244 -3.05 -3.48 -2.27
CA PHE A 244 -2.78 -4.20 -3.53
C PHE A 244 -1.28 -4.35 -3.77
N ALA A 245 -0.49 -3.28 -3.62
CA ALA A 245 0.96 -3.34 -3.73
C ALA A 245 1.58 -4.34 -2.73
N ASN A 246 1.10 -4.33 -1.48
CA ASN A 246 1.57 -5.24 -0.44
C ASN A 246 1.27 -6.71 -0.77
N VAL A 247 0.07 -7.01 -1.27
CA VAL A 247 -0.30 -8.37 -1.70
C VAL A 247 0.51 -8.80 -2.91
N MET A 248 0.76 -7.90 -3.85
CA MET A 248 1.55 -8.18 -5.05
C MET A 248 3.01 -8.55 -4.71
N MET A 249 3.63 -7.85 -3.76
CA MET A 249 5.01 -8.11 -3.35
C MET A 249 5.14 -9.30 -2.42
N ASN A 250 4.17 -9.53 -1.53
CA ASN A 250 4.25 -10.56 -0.49
C ASN A 250 3.27 -11.73 -0.74
N TRP A 251 2.97 -12.03 -2.01
CA TRP A 251 1.96 -13.02 -2.38
C TRP A 251 2.28 -14.42 -1.85
N GLU A 252 3.51 -14.88 -2.05
CA GLU A 252 3.94 -16.22 -1.67
C GLU A 252 3.92 -16.39 -0.14
N GLU A 253 4.35 -15.37 0.59
CA GLU A 253 4.41 -15.33 2.05
C GLU A 253 3.02 -15.31 2.68
N MET A 254 2.06 -14.64 2.03
CA MET A 254 0.66 -14.63 2.46
C MET A 254 -0.09 -15.92 2.12
N GLN A 255 0.39 -16.68 1.13
CA GLN A 255 -0.20 -17.97 0.74
C GLN A 255 0.49 -19.17 1.39
N PHE A 256 1.65 -18.97 2.01
CA PHE A 256 2.33 -20.04 2.75
C PHE A 256 1.44 -20.50 3.91
N ASP A 257 1.00 -21.77 3.86
CA ASP A 257 0.20 -22.41 4.91
C ASP A 257 -1.11 -21.68 5.30
N TRP A 258 -1.67 -20.90 4.38
CA TRP A 258 -2.81 -20.01 4.67
C TRP A 258 -4.10 -20.74 5.12
N LEU A 259 -4.25 -22.04 4.84
CA LEU A 259 -5.39 -22.85 5.28
C LEU A 259 -5.20 -23.48 6.68
N LYS A 260 -4.02 -23.35 7.32
CA LYS A 260 -3.72 -24.03 8.59
C LYS A 260 -4.48 -23.46 9.79
N SER A 261 -4.81 -22.16 9.78
CA SER A 261 -5.51 -21.51 10.88
C SER A 261 -6.49 -20.44 10.38
N PRO A 262 -7.54 -20.10 11.16
CA PRO A 262 -8.45 -19.01 10.80
C PRO A 262 -7.75 -17.66 10.60
N ILE A 263 -6.70 -17.40 11.38
CA ILE A 263 -5.93 -16.15 11.32
C ILE A 263 -5.12 -16.10 10.01
N SER A 264 -4.44 -17.21 9.67
CA SER A 264 -3.70 -17.35 8.41
C SER A 264 -4.64 -17.26 7.19
N PHE A 265 -5.87 -17.77 7.31
CA PHE A 265 -6.87 -17.68 6.26
C PHE A 265 -7.29 -16.23 6.00
N ILE A 266 -7.62 -15.49 7.06
CA ILE A 266 -8.00 -14.07 6.97
C ILE A 266 -6.83 -13.21 6.50
N GLY A 267 -5.62 -13.52 6.96
CA GLY A 267 -4.38 -12.84 6.56
C GLY A 267 -3.91 -13.14 5.14
N SER A 268 -4.53 -14.12 4.48
CA SER A 268 -4.12 -14.57 3.14
C SER A 268 -4.35 -13.50 2.07
N GLY A 269 -3.49 -13.51 1.05
CA GLY A 269 -3.59 -12.61 -0.09
C GLY A 269 -4.95 -12.71 -0.80
N VAL A 270 -5.47 -13.93 -1.00
CA VAL A 270 -6.78 -14.18 -1.64
C VAL A 270 -7.91 -13.52 -0.84
N VAL A 271 -8.03 -13.81 0.46
CA VAL A 271 -9.11 -13.26 1.30
C VAL A 271 -8.99 -11.75 1.42
N ARG A 272 -7.77 -11.23 1.61
CA ARG A 272 -7.48 -9.80 1.65
C ARG A 272 -7.92 -9.10 0.36
N LEU A 273 -7.58 -9.65 -0.81
CA LEU A 273 -8.03 -9.10 -2.10
C LEU A 273 -9.55 -9.18 -2.26
N SER A 274 -10.19 -10.29 -1.88
CA SER A 274 -11.65 -10.41 -1.93
C SER A 274 -12.34 -9.35 -1.08
N ILE A 275 -11.87 -9.13 0.16
CA ILE A 275 -12.40 -8.08 1.04
C ILE A 275 -12.18 -6.70 0.41
N LEU A 276 -10.98 -6.41 -0.10
CA LEU A 276 -10.68 -5.12 -0.73
C LEU A 276 -11.56 -4.86 -1.95
N LEU A 277 -11.79 -5.87 -2.79
CA LEU A 277 -12.67 -5.76 -3.96
C LEU A 277 -14.12 -5.52 -3.54
N LEU A 278 -14.62 -6.21 -2.51
CA LEU A 278 -15.97 -5.99 -1.99
C LEU A 278 -16.13 -4.60 -1.39
N LEU A 279 -15.16 -4.14 -0.61
CA LEU A 279 -15.17 -2.82 0.02
C LEU A 279 -15.06 -1.69 -1.00
N ALA A 280 -14.01 -1.72 -1.85
CA ALA A 280 -13.78 -0.70 -2.87
C ALA A 280 -14.86 -0.71 -3.95
N GLY A 281 -15.30 -1.89 -4.37
CA GLY A 281 -16.37 -2.07 -5.34
C GLY A 281 -17.73 -1.65 -4.78
N GLY A 282 -18.00 -1.94 -3.51
CA GLY A 282 -19.21 -1.52 -2.82
C GLY A 282 -19.30 0.01 -2.66
N ASP A 283 -18.22 0.65 -2.19
CA ASP A 283 -18.15 2.12 -2.06
C ASP A 283 -18.29 2.82 -3.43
N THR A 284 -17.52 2.36 -4.42
CA THR A 284 -17.59 2.90 -5.79
C THR A 284 -18.97 2.65 -6.42
N GLY A 285 -19.55 1.46 -6.22
CA GLY A 285 -20.87 1.10 -6.72
C GLY A 285 -21.98 1.95 -6.10
N LEU A 286 -21.90 2.22 -4.79
CA LEU A 286 -22.83 3.10 -4.10
C LEU A 286 -22.70 4.54 -4.58
N ALA A 287 -21.48 5.04 -4.79
CA ALA A 287 -21.22 6.36 -5.36
C ALA A 287 -21.74 6.51 -6.80
N VAL A 288 -21.61 5.47 -7.62
CA VAL A 288 -22.21 5.42 -8.96
C VAL A 288 -23.74 5.41 -8.86
N TYR A 289 -24.31 4.57 -8.00
CA TYR A 289 -25.76 4.49 -7.80
C TYR A 289 -26.36 5.81 -7.30
N SER A 290 -25.73 6.46 -6.33
CA SER A 290 -26.19 7.74 -5.79
C SER A 290 -26.14 8.84 -6.85
N ARG A 291 -25.17 8.78 -7.78
CA ARG A 291 -25.07 9.72 -8.89
C ARG A 291 -26.25 9.65 -9.86
N TYR A 292 -26.85 8.47 -10.05
CA TYR A 292 -28.00 8.30 -10.95
C TYR A 292 -29.36 8.46 -10.24
N THR A 293 -29.40 8.40 -8.91
CA THR A 293 -30.66 8.38 -8.13
C THR A 293 -30.90 9.63 -7.29
N SER A 294 -29.87 10.41 -6.95
CA SER A 294 -30.02 11.60 -6.12
C SER A 294 -30.04 12.88 -6.97
N GLU A 295 -31.13 13.63 -6.90
CA GLU A 295 -31.35 14.87 -7.67
C GLU A 295 -30.56 16.11 -7.15
N LYS A 296 -29.79 16.03 -6.05
CA LYS A 296 -29.13 17.20 -5.42
C LYS A 296 -27.67 16.99 -4.96
N ASP A 297 -26.78 17.78 -5.55
CA ASP A 297 -25.64 18.55 -4.98
C ASP A 297 -24.47 17.92 -4.21
N SER A 298 -24.32 16.60 -4.10
CA SER A 298 -23.02 16.03 -3.69
C SER A 298 -22.50 15.02 -4.69
N ARG A 299 -21.40 15.40 -5.37
CA ARG A 299 -20.70 14.54 -6.33
C ARG A 299 -19.42 14.07 -5.68
N THR A 300 -19.32 12.77 -5.43
CA THR A 300 -18.04 12.13 -5.15
C THR A 300 -17.15 12.23 -6.39
N SER A 301 -15.90 12.67 -6.22
CA SER A 301 -14.96 12.76 -7.35
C SER A 301 -14.32 11.40 -7.59
N PHE A 302 -14.72 10.75 -8.69
CA PHE A 302 -14.08 9.51 -9.14
C PHE A 302 -12.60 9.72 -9.46
N ALA A 303 -12.23 10.90 -9.96
CA ALA A 303 -10.84 11.26 -10.21
C ALA A 303 -10.01 11.30 -8.92
N ALA A 304 -10.57 11.81 -7.81
CA ALA A 304 -9.89 11.79 -6.52
C ALA A 304 -9.66 10.38 -5.99
N HIS A 305 -10.68 9.51 -6.09
CA HIS A 305 -10.58 8.10 -5.68
C HIS A 305 -9.55 7.35 -6.54
N GLY A 306 -9.61 7.52 -7.87
CA GLY A 306 -8.68 6.89 -8.81
C GLY A 306 -7.24 7.37 -8.63
N GLY A 307 -7.04 8.68 -8.45
CA GLY A 307 -5.72 9.28 -8.20
C GLY A 307 -5.10 8.78 -6.89
N GLY A 308 -5.89 8.72 -5.82
CA GLY A 308 -5.48 8.15 -4.55
C GLY A 308 -5.08 6.68 -4.68
N PHE A 309 -5.94 5.84 -5.27
CA PHE A 309 -5.66 4.42 -5.50
C PHE A 309 -4.37 4.19 -6.30
N LEU A 310 -4.21 4.90 -7.42
CA LEU A 310 -3.03 4.78 -8.27
C LEU A 310 -1.76 5.21 -7.54
N ALA A 311 -1.81 6.31 -6.78
CA ALA A 311 -0.69 6.73 -5.94
C ALA A 311 -0.33 5.68 -4.90
N GLY A 312 -1.32 5.14 -4.19
CA GLY A 312 -1.12 4.07 -3.21
C GLY A 312 -0.48 2.81 -3.80
N LEU A 313 -0.92 2.39 -4.99
CA LEU A 313 -0.34 1.26 -5.70
C LEU A 313 1.11 1.54 -6.12
N LEU A 314 1.37 2.70 -6.73
CA LEU A 314 2.68 3.04 -7.27
C LEU A 314 3.70 3.32 -6.17
N ILE A 315 3.34 4.07 -5.13
CA ILE A 315 4.25 4.40 -4.03
C ILE A 315 4.30 3.30 -2.97
N GLY A 316 3.30 2.43 -2.92
CA GLY A 316 3.27 1.28 -2.02
C GLY A 316 4.38 0.28 -2.30
N VAL A 317 4.72 0.03 -3.57
CA VAL A 317 5.84 -0.85 -3.94
C VAL A 317 7.19 -0.38 -3.38
N PRO A 318 7.61 0.89 -3.59
CA PRO A 318 8.88 1.37 -3.06
C PRO A 318 8.87 1.68 -1.55
N LEU A 319 7.71 2.05 -0.97
CA LEU A 319 7.65 2.46 0.44
C LEU A 319 7.29 1.35 1.41
N LEU A 320 6.51 0.32 1.03
CA LEU A 320 6.13 -0.73 1.98
C LEU A 320 7.25 -1.76 2.16
N ARG A 321 7.12 -2.58 3.20
CA ARG A 321 8.08 -3.66 3.46
C ARG A 321 7.82 -4.82 2.51
N ASN A 322 8.88 -5.30 1.88
CA ASN A 322 8.92 -6.53 1.11
C ASN A 322 9.73 -7.56 1.92
N LEU A 323 9.08 -8.66 2.31
CA LEU A 323 9.63 -9.63 3.26
C LEU A 323 10.73 -10.51 2.63
N ASP A 324 10.65 -10.80 1.33
CA ASP A 324 11.66 -11.55 0.59
C ASP A 324 11.88 -10.97 -0.81
N VAL A 325 12.84 -10.05 -0.92
CA VAL A 325 13.05 -9.26 -2.13
C VAL A 325 13.63 -10.10 -3.27
N LYS A 326 12.86 -10.24 -4.35
CA LYS A 326 13.26 -10.88 -5.60
C LYS A 326 13.91 -9.89 -6.55
N ASN A 327 14.71 -10.39 -7.51
CA ASN A 327 15.44 -9.53 -8.45
C ASN A 327 14.51 -8.73 -9.38
N TRP A 328 13.37 -9.28 -9.80
CA TRP A 328 12.39 -8.58 -10.64
C TRP A 328 11.66 -7.46 -9.86
N GLU A 329 11.49 -7.61 -8.55
CA GLU A 329 10.85 -6.60 -7.69
C GLU A 329 11.73 -5.35 -7.54
N LYS A 330 13.06 -5.48 -7.60
CA LYS A 330 13.98 -4.33 -7.66
C LYS A 330 13.79 -3.50 -8.93
N VAL A 331 13.44 -4.15 -10.04
CA VAL A 331 13.14 -3.45 -11.30
C VAL A 331 11.78 -2.76 -11.18
N LEU A 332 10.77 -3.45 -10.64
CA LEU A 332 9.45 -2.85 -10.39
C LEU A 332 9.51 -1.65 -9.45
N TYR A 333 10.35 -1.70 -8.41
CA TYR A 333 10.61 -0.57 -7.51
C TYR A 333 10.89 0.71 -8.30
N TRP A 334 11.85 0.67 -9.24
CA TRP A 334 12.24 1.84 -10.01
C TRP A 334 11.17 2.24 -11.03
N ILE A 335 10.53 1.26 -11.70
CA ILE A 335 9.46 1.55 -12.65
C ILE A 335 8.31 2.28 -11.95
N PHE A 336 7.86 1.78 -10.80
CA PHE A 336 6.73 2.32 -10.07
C PHE A 336 7.06 3.70 -9.48
N LEU A 337 8.28 3.87 -8.93
CA LEU A 337 8.75 5.15 -8.42
C LEU A 337 8.83 6.20 -9.53
N ILE A 338 9.46 5.88 -10.67
CA ILE A 338 9.58 6.81 -11.80
C ILE A 338 8.21 7.18 -12.34
N LEU A 339 7.31 6.19 -12.51
CA LEU A 339 5.95 6.44 -12.98
C LEU A 339 5.18 7.35 -12.04
N PHE A 340 5.26 7.13 -10.71
CA PHE A 340 4.65 8.01 -9.72
C PHE A 340 5.18 9.44 -9.84
N LEU A 341 6.51 9.61 -9.90
CA LEU A 341 7.14 10.93 -10.01
C LEU A 341 6.73 11.66 -11.29
N LEU A 342 6.66 10.96 -12.42
CA LEU A 342 6.22 11.54 -13.70
C LEU A 342 4.76 11.99 -13.66
N LEU A 343 3.86 11.17 -13.09
CA LEU A 343 2.44 11.51 -12.95
C LEU A 343 2.25 12.72 -12.03
N MET A 344 2.94 12.74 -10.88
CA MET A 344 2.89 13.85 -9.94
C MET A 344 3.46 15.14 -10.54
N ALA A 345 4.61 15.06 -11.22
CA ALA A 345 5.20 16.20 -11.92
C ALA A 345 4.27 16.72 -13.00
N GLY A 346 3.70 15.84 -13.83
CA GLY A 346 2.74 16.22 -14.87
C GLY A 346 1.50 16.92 -14.29
N ALA A 347 0.93 16.40 -13.21
CA ALA A 347 -0.24 17.00 -12.56
C ALA A 347 0.08 18.34 -11.88
N VAL A 348 1.26 18.48 -11.27
CA VAL A 348 1.71 19.77 -10.71
C VAL A 348 1.93 20.79 -11.82
N LEU A 349 2.63 20.43 -12.90
CA LEU A 349 2.83 21.32 -14.05
C LEU A 349 1.49 21.72 -14.67
N PHE A 350 0.53 20.80 -14.79
CA PHE A 350 -0.83 21.12 -15.22
C PHE A 350 -1.48 22.19 -14.33
N ASN A 351 -1.36 22.08 -13.01
CA ASN A 351 -1.91 23.08 -12.09
C ASN A 351 -1.18 24.42 -12.16
N VAL A 352 0.14 24.42 -12.39
CA VAL A 352 0.93 25.65 -12.55
C VAL A 352 0.57 26.39 -13.85
N PHE A 353 0.41 25.67 -14.96
CA PHE A 353 0.22 26.28 -16.28
C PHE A 353 -1.25 26.43 -16.70
N CYS A 354 -2.15 25.51 -16.34
CA CYS A 354 -3.58 25.57 -16.66
C CYS A 354 -4.45 26.04 -15.48
N GLY A 355 -3.91 26.24 -14.27
CA GLY A 355 -4.72 26.36 -13.05
C GLY A 355 -5.46 27.68 -12.81
N ASN A 356 -4.91 28.83 -13.22
CA ASN A 356 -5.41 30.15 -12.80
C ASN A 356 -6.32 30.84 -13.84
N GLU A 357 -6.00 30.77 -15.13
CA GLU A 357 -6.85 31.26 -16.25
C GLU A 357 -7.07 30.17 -17.31
N GLY A 358 -6.39 29.03 -17.16
CA GLY A 358 -6.24 28.01 -18.19
C GLY A 358 -7.29 26.92 -18.18
N VAL A 359 -8.25 26.85 -17.25
CA VAL A 359 -9.38 25.91 -17.44
C VAL A 359 -10.20 26.33 -18.65
N GLU A 360 -10.34 27.64 -18.88
CA GLU A 360 -10.89 28.16 -20.13
C GLU A 360 -9.93 27.89 -21.30
N MET A 361 -8.61 28.09 -21.20
CA MET A 361 -7.72 27.80 -22.34
C MET A 361 -7.54 26.30 -22.68
N CYS A 362 -7.52 25.43 -21.66
CA CYS A 362 -7.25 23.98 -21.76
C CYS A 362 -8.57 23.17 -21.94
N TYR A 363 -9.73 23.70 -21.54
CA TYR A 363 -11.06 23.08 -21.69
C TYR A 363 -12.14 23.98 -22.30
N ALA A 364 -11.81 25.13 -22.91
CA ALA A 364 -12.80 25.88 -23.69
C ALA A 364 -13.35 24.95 -24.76
N MET A 365 -14.66 24.79 -24.77
CA MET A 365 -15.31 24.43 -26.02
C MET A 365 -14.95 25.50 -27.05
N PRO A 366 -14.77 25.15 -28.34
CA PRO A 366 -14.66 26.15 -29.38
C PRO A 366 -15.77 27.17 -29.15
N LYS A 367 -15.44 28.47 -29.11
CA LYS A 367 -16.47 29.52 -29.07
C LYS A 367 -17.55 29.08 -30.07
N PRO A 368 -18.85 29.04 -29.69
CA PRO A 368 -19.87 28.76 -30.68
C PRO A 368 -19.60 29.74 -31.83
N THR A 369 -19.26 29.19 -32.99
CA THR A 369 -19.24 29.95 -34.24
C THR A 369 -20.58 30.66 -34.26
N GLU A 370 -20.57 31.97 -34.50
CA GLU A 370 -21.77 32.81 -34.55
C GLU A 370 -22.93 32.03 -35.18
N PRO A 371 -24.14 32.08 -34.60
CA PRO A 371 -25.25 31.30 -35.12
C PRO A 371 -25.41 31.64 -36.61
N PRO A 372 -25.57 30.64 -37.50
CA PRO A 372 -25.89 30.94 -38.88
C PRO A 372 -27.15 31.82 -38.89
N THR A 373 -27.13 32.87 -39.69
CA THR A 373 -28.22 33.85 -39.85
C THR A 373 -29.51 33.25 -40.44
N ASP A 374 -29.60 31.93 -40.55
CA ASP A 374 -30.75 31.18 -41.01
C ASP A 374 -31.20 30.25 -39.89
N GLY A 375 -32.39 30.53 -39.33
CA GLY A 375 -32.91 30.07 -38.03
C GLY A 375 -33.16 28.56 -37.89
N SER A 376 -32.17 27.74 -38.16
CA SER A 376 -32.19 26.29 -38.00
C SER A 376 -31.66 25.89 -36.63
N VAL A 377 -32.57 25.52 -35.73
CA VAL A 377 -32.26 25.03 -34.38
C VAL A 377 -31.82 23.58 -34.47
N TYR A 378 -30.55 23.30 -34.21
CA TYR A 378 -30.08 21.93 -33.96
C TYR A 378 -30.22 21.59 -32.48
N LEU A 379 -31.11 20.65 -32.17
CA LEU A 379 -31.18 20.00 -30.87
C LEU A 379 -29.95 19.10 -30.71
N VAL A 380 -28.93 19.58 -29.98
CA VAL A 380 -27.82 18.72 -29.56
C VAL A 380 -28.31 17.84 -28.42
N ASN A 381 -28.66 16.62 -28.76
CA ASN A 381 -28.90 15.53 -27.82
C ASN A 381 -27.60 15.26 -27.05
N ARG A 382 -27.54 15.65 -25.77
CA ARG A 382 -26.41 15.36 -24.87
C ARG A 382 -26.68 14.08 -24.10
N ASN A 383 -26.25 12.96 -24.65
CA ASN A 383 -25.83 11.80 -23.86
C ASN A 383 -24.36 11.60 -24.15
N PHE A 384 -23.48 11.88 -23.19
CA PHE A 384 -22.23 11.17 -22.89
C PHE A 384 -21.66 11.71 -21.58
#